data_AF-A0A7Y6QLW4-F1
#
_entry.id   AF-A0A7Y6QLW4-F1
#
_cell.length_a   1.000
_cell.length_b   1.000
_cell.length_c   1.000
_cell.angle_alpha   90.00
_cell.angle_beta   90.00
_cell.angle_gamma   90.00
#
_symmetry.space_group_name_H-M   'P 1'
#
loop_
_entity.id
_entity.type
_entity.pdbx_description
1 polymer ?
#
loop_
_entity_poly.entity_id
_entity_poly.type
_entity_poly.pdbx_seq_one_letter_code
_entity_poly.pdbx_strand_id
1 'polypeptide(L)'
;MPAWLSALVEKASHEQLTDADMFALCLANSMLPLELCDNVALDLTERYFARSIDWRTADVAMSHLLEWAYRDSGHGLSNFAWSVYSAFALGEDRHEGQPADTAADYFCLPLLQHAYRIHCAQRPPG
;
A
#
# COMPACT_ATOMS: atom_id res chain seq x y z
N MET A 1 -1.54 -10.28 -12.78
CA MET A 1 -2.32 -9.33 -11.96
C MET A 1 -3.61 -8.95 -12.70
N PRO A 2 -4.76 -8.83 -12.01
CA PRO A 2 -6.02 -8.37 -12.62
C PRO A 2 -5.96 -6.90 -13.06
N ALA A 3 -6.62 -6.55 -14.16
CA ALA A 3 -6.65 -5.19 -14.69
C ALA A 3 -7.29 -4.16 -13.74
N TRP A 4 -8.29 -4.59 -12.95
CA TRP A 4 -8.95 -3.72 -11.98
C TRP A 4 -8.01 -3.25 -10.87
N LEU A 5 -7.06 -4.11 -10.45
CA LEU A 5 -6.12 -3.79 -9.39
C LEU A 5 -5.12 -2.73 -9.85
N SER A 6 -4.67 -2.86 -11.10
CA SER A 6 -3.81 -1.84 -11.71
C SER A 6 -4.52 -0.49 -11.86
N ALA A 7 -5.79 -0.49 -12.27
CA ALA A 7 -6.58 0.73 -12.38
C ALA A 7 -6.82 1.37 -11.00
N LEU A 8 -7.05 0.56 -9.97
CA LEU A 8 -7.23 1.05 -8.61
C LEU A 8 -5.94 1.67 -8.06
N VAL A 9 -4.79 1.04 -8.25
CA VAL A 9 -3.48 1.58 -7.83
C VAL A 9 -3.16 2.89 -8.55
N GLU A 10 -3.43 2.96 -9.86
CA GLU A 10 -3.26 4.19 -10.62
C GLU A 10 -4.16 5.31 -10.06
N LYS A 11 -5.45 5.01 -9.84
CA LYS A 11 -6.38 5.97 -9.24
C LYS A 11 -5.91 6.42 -7.86
N ALA A 12 -5.56 5.49 -6.98
CA ALA A 12 -5.07 5.77 -5.63
C ALA A 12 -3.81 6.65 -5.64
N SER A 13 -2.99 6.58 -6.70
CA SER A 13 -1.78 7.39 -6.82
C SER A 13 -2.06 8.88 -7.14
N HIS A 14 -3.27 9.21 -7.58
CA HIS A 14 -3.61 10.55 -8.08
C HIS A 14 -4.85 11.17 -7.42
N GLU A 15 -5.75 10.34 -6.92
CA GLU A 15 -7.08 10.75 -6.45
C GLU A 15 -7.45 10.00 -5.16
N GLN A 16 -8.27 10.66 -4.34
CA GLN A 16 -8.88 10.00 -3.18
C GLN A 16 -9.80 8.86 -3.63
N LEU A 17 -9.75 7.78 -2.87
CA LEU A 17 -10.63 6.63 -3.06
C LEU A 17 -11.98 6.92 -2.43
N THR A 18 -13.06 6.50 -3.12
CA THR A 18 -14.42 6.69 -2.63
C THR A 18 -15.05 5.36 -2.24
N ASP A 19 -16.00 5.40 -1.30
CA ASP A 19 -16.78 4.21 -0.92
C ASP A 19 -17.46 3.53 -2.12
N ALA A 20 -18.00 4.33 -3.05
CA ALA A 20 -18.68 3.79 -4.23
C ALA A 20 -17.72 2.93 -5.07
N ASP A 21 -16.50 3.40 -5.28
CA ASP A 21 -15.49 2.66 -6.06
C ASP A 21 -15.03 1.41 -5.32
N MET A 22 -14.73 1.54 -4.02
CA MET A 22 -14.14 0.46 -3.22
C MET A 22 -15.14 -0.65 -2.92
N PHE A 23 -16.39 -0.32 -2.57
CA PHE A 23 -17.43 -1.33 -2.37
C PHE A 23 -17.85 -2.01 -3.67
N ALA A 24 -17.88 -1.28 -4.79
CA ALA A 24 -18.14 -1.90 -6.10
C ALA A 24 -17.06 -2.93 -6.44
N LEU A 25 -15.78 -2.63 -6.17
CA LEU A 25 -14.68 -3.58 -6.38
C LEU A 25 -14.74 -4.78 -5.43
N CYS A 26 -15.06 -4.56 -4.15
CA CYS A 26 -15.26 -5.64 -3.18
C CYS A 26 -16.37 -6.60 -3.66
N LEU A 27 -17.51 -6.04 -4.06
CA LEU A 27 -18.67 -6.82 -4.54
C LEU A 27 -18.34 -7.56 -5.84
N ALA A 28 -17.73 -6.89 -6.82
CA ALA A 28 -17.42 -7.48 -8.12
C ALA A 28 -16.41 -8.63 -8.05
N ASN A 29 -15.55 -8.64 -7.03
CA ASN A 29 -14.52 -9.67 -6.85
C ASN A 29 -14.81 -10.64 -5.70
N SER A 30 -15.96 -10.51 -5.03
CA SER A 30 -16.33 -11.31 -3.84
C SER A 30 -15.27 -11.26 -2.74
N MET A 31 -14.81 -10.06 -2.41
CA MET A 31 -13.73 -9.82 -1.45
C MET A 31 -14.20 -8.97 -0.27
N LEU A 32 -13.57 -9.16 0.88
CA LEU A 32 -13.70 -8.26 2.01
C LEU A 32 -12.84 -6.99 1.81
N PRO A 33 -13.24 -5.83 2.38
CA PRO A 33 -12.45 -4.60 2.37
C PRO A 33 -10.97 -4.79 2.77
N LEU A 34 -10.71 -5.60 3.80
CA LEU A 34 -9.35 -5.88 4.26
C LEU A 34 -8.52 -6.66 3.23
N GLU A 35 -9.14 -7.61 2.51
CA GLU A 35 -8.47 -8.36 1.45
C GLU A 35 -8.16 -7.46 0.24
N LEU A 36 -9.04 -6.49 -0.03
CA LEU A 36 -8.80 -5.48 -1.06
C LEU A 36 -7.59 -4.61 -0.69
N CYS A 37 -7.53 -4.12 0.56
CA CYS A 37 -6.37 -3.38 1.06
C CYS A 37 -5.07 -4.17 0.94
N ASP A 38 -5.09 -5.44 1.30
CA ASP A 38 -3.90 -6.31 1.20
C ASP A 38 -3.44 -6.51 -0.24
N ASN A 39 -4.38 -6.67 -1.17
CA ASN A 39 -4.04 -6.79 -2.59
C ASN A 39 -3.44 -5.50 -3.15
N VAL A 40 -3.96 -4.33 -2.74
CA VAL A 40 -3.38 -3.02 -3.13
C VAL A 40 -1.98 -2.85 -2.53
N ALA A 41 -1.82 -3.10 -1.23
CA ALA A 41 -0.53 -2.98 -0.55
C ALA A 41 0.51 -3.95 -1.13
N LEU A 42 0.10 -5.16 -1.51
CA LEU A 42 0.96 -6.14 -2.15
C LEU A 42 1.42 -5.65 -3.54
N ASP A 43 0.49 -5.20 -4.39
CA ASP A 43 0.82 -4.70 -5.73
C ASP A 43 1.75 -3.49 -5.68
N LEU A 44 1.48 -2.52 -4.80
CA LEU A 44 2.37 -1.38 -4.59
C LEU A 44 3.78 -1.81 -4.16
N THR A 45 3.88 -2.78 -3.25
CA THR A 45 5.17 -3.32 -2.80
C THR A 45 5.92 -4.00 -3.95
N GLU A 46 5.24 -4.84 -4.73
CA GLU A 46 5.84 -5.54 -5.88
C GLU A 46 6.31 -4.56 -6.96
N ARG A 47 5.49 -3.55 -7.30
CA ARG A 47 5.83 -2.51 -8.27
C ARG A 47 7.00 -1.65 -7.83
N TYR A 48 7.06 -1.31 -6.55
CA TYR A 48 8.14 -0.52 -5.97
C TYR A 48 9.45 -1.32 -5.97
N PHE A 49 9.44 -2.60 -5.60
CA PHE A 49 10.61 -3.47 -5.72
C PHE A 49 11.09 -3.62 -7.17
N ALA A 50 10.15 -3.70 -8.12
CA ALA A 50 10.44 -3.74 -9.54
C ALA A 50 10.88 -2.39 -10.13
N ARG A 51 10.92 -1.31 -9.32
CA ARG A 51 11.23 0.06 -9.75
C ARG A 51 10.31 0.60 -10.85
N SER A 52 9.08 0.07 -10.91
CA SER A 52 8.07 0.49 -11.88
C SER A 52 7.25 1.69 -11.40
N ILE A 53 7.28 1.97 -10.09
CA ILE A 53 6.77 3.19 -9.46
C ILE A 53 7.84 3.75 -8.53
N ASP A 54 7.82 5.06 -8.29
CA ASP A 54 8.69 5.69 -7.31
C ASP A 54 8.09 5.63 -5.90
N TRP A 55 8.90 5.97 -4.90
CA TRP A 55 8.48 5.97 -3.49
C TRP A 55 7.26 6.87 -3.26
N ARG A 56 7.25 8.07 -3.87
CA ARG A 56 6.19 9.07 -3.66
C ARG A 56 4.84 8.59 -4.19
N THR A 57 4.83 7.94 -5.35
CA THR A 57 3.64 7.35 -5.95
C THR A 57 3.07 6.27 -5.02
N ALA A 58 3.93 5.39 -4.51
CA ALA A 58 3.51 4.33 -3.60
C ALA A 58 2.99 4.86 -2.25
N ASP A 59 3.66 5.88 -1.70
CA ASP A 59 3.28 6.55 -0.46
C ASP A 59 1.91 7.26 -0.56
N VAL A 60 1.70 8.03 -1.64
CA VAL A 60 0.41 8.68 -1.90
C VAL A 60 -0.71 7.65 -2.03
N ALA A 61 -0.48 6.55 -2.77
CA ALA A 61 -1.47 5.49 -2.92
C ALA A 61 -1.81 4.81 -1.59
N MET A 62 -0.81 4.50 -0.76
CA MET A 62 -1.05 3.93 0.58
C MET A 62 -1.75 4.91 1.51
N SER A 63 -1.47 6.21 1.40
CA SER A 63 -2.13 7.25 2.20
C SER A 63 -3.61 7.40 1.83
N HIS A 64 -3.96 7.41 0.54
CA HIS A 64 -5.36 7.40 0.12
C HIS A 64 -6.08 6.09 0.51
N LEU A 65 -5.38 4.95 0.47
CA LEU A 65 -5.93 3.69 0.96
C LEU A 65 -6.20 3.72 2.47
N LEU A 66 -5.28 4.29 3.26
CA LEU A 66 -5.45 4.46 4.70
C LEU A 66 -6.62 5.39 5.01
N GLU A 67 -6.73 6.53 4.32
CA GLU A 67 -7.81 7.48 4.51
C GLU A 67 -9.16 6.79 4.32
N TRP A 68 -9.36 6.09 3.21
CA TRP A 68 -10.58 5.32 2.98
C TRP A 68 -10.84 4.27 4.06
N ALA A 69 -9.81 3.48 4.40
CA ALA A 69 -9.93 2.38 5.37
C ALA A 69 -10.34 2.87 6.77
N TYR A 70 -9.88 4.05 7.21
CA TYR A 70 -10.21 4.61 8.52
C TYR A 70 -11.45 5.51 8.52
N ARG A 71 -11.56 6.42 7.56
CA ARG A 71 -12.57 7.49 7.56
C ARG A 71 -13.95 6.96 7.20
N ASP A 72 -14.01 6.04 6.25
CA ASP A 72 -15.27 5.70 5.59
C ASP A 72 -15.73 4.28 5.93
N SER A 73 -14.80 3.34 6.15
CA SER A 73 -15.15 1.94 6.49
C SER A 73 -15.05 1.61 7.99
N GLY A 74 -14.23 2.34 8.76
CA GLY A 74 -13.99 2.08 10.18
C GLY A 74 -13.28 0.75 10.50
N HIS A 75 -12.78 0.05 9.48
CA HIS A 75 -12.11 -1.25 9.62
C HIS A 75 -10.59 -1.11 9.83
N GLY A 76 -10.01 0.00 9.38
CA GLY A 76 -8.56 0.19 9.35
C GLY A 76 -7.86 -0.71 8.33
N LEU A 77 -6.53 -0.80 8.44
CA LEU A 77 -5.71 -1.68 7.61
C LEU A 77 -5.46 -3.02 8.31
N SER A 78 -5.20 -4.06 7.52
CA SER A 78 -4.62 -5.30 8.04
C SER A 78 -3.21 -5.04 8.61
N ASN A 79 -2.66 -5.99 9.35
CA ASN A 79 -1.26 -5.92 9.82
C ASN A 79 -0.26 -5.78 8.66
N PHE A 80 -0.50 -6.45 7.53
CA PHE A 80 0.38 -6.36 6.37
C PHE A 80 0.27 -4.98 5.70
N ALA A 81 -0.94 -4.56 5.33
CA ALA A 81 -1.15 -3.25 4.71
C ALA A 81 -0.70 -2.10 5.61
N TRP A 82 -0.88 -2.21 6.94
CA TRP A 82 -0.37 -1.25 7.90
C TRP A 82 1.16 -1.18 7.92
N SER A 83 1.83 -2.33 7.85
CA SER A 83 3.29 -2.40 7.79
C SER A 83 3.83 -1.77 6.51
N VAL A 84 3.15 -1.98 5.38
CA VAL A 84 3.49 -1.36 4.09
C VAL A 84 3.31 0.17 4.15
N TYR A 85 2.16 0.65 4.66
CA TYR A 85 1.92 2.08 4.86
C TYR A 85 3.01 2.71 5.74
N SER A 86 3.27 2.10 6.90
CA SER A 86 4.25 2.61 7.87
C SER A 86 5.66 2.66 7.27
N ALA A 87 6.02 1.70 6.42
CA ALA A 87 7.31 1.70 5.76
C ALA A 87 7.44 2.84 4.74
N PHE A 88 6.40 3.12 3.94
CA PHE A 88 6.42 4.25 3.01
C PHE A 88 6.43 5.60 3.75
N ALA A 89 5.58 5.77 4.76
CA ALA A 89 5.51 6.99 5.57
C ALA A 89 6.86 7.33 6.25
N LEU A 90 7.60 6.31 6.73
CA LEU A 90 8.93 6.53 7.30
C LEU A 90 9.95 7.08 6.27
N GLY A 91 9.71 6.84 4.99
CA GLY A 91 10.49 7.44 3.89
C GLY A 91 10.21 8.93 3.70
N GLU A 92 9.05 9.43 4.14
CA GLU A 92 8.68 10.86 4.09
C GLU A 92 9.31 11.64 5.26
N ASP A 93 9.41 10.98 6.42
CA ASP A 93 9.82 11.61 7.66
C ASP A 93 11.18 12.31 7.53
N ARG A 94 11.23 13.56 7.99
CA ARG A 94 12.51 14.25 8.21
C ARG A 94 13.15 13.69 9.46
N HIS A 95 14.16 12.87 9.28
CA HIS A 95 14.93 12.30 10.37
C HIS A 95 16.00 13.29 10.86
N GLU A 96 16.06 13.52 12.17
CA GLU A 96 17.06 14.42 12.77
C GLU A 96 18.50 13.94 12.49
N GLY A 97 19.38 14.90 12.16
CA GLY A 97 20.81 14.63 11.93
C GLY A 97 21.15 14.05 10.56
N GLN A 98 20.18 13.94 9.65
CA GLN A 98 20.43 13.34 8.34
C GLN A 98 20.73 14.35 7.23
N PRO A 99 21.57 13.96 6.25
CA PRO A 99 21.75 14.73 5.02
C PRO A 99 20.42 15.00 4.31
N ALA A 100 20.26 16.21 3.78
CA ALA A 100 19.05 16.64 3.08
C ALA A 100 18.73 15.82 1.81
N ASP A 101 19.70 15.06 1.30
CA ASP A 101 19.63 14.21 0.11
C ASP A 101 19.48 12.71 0.44
N THR A 102 19.19 12.36 1.69
CA THR A 102 18.95 10.97 2.07
C THR A 102 17.72 10.45 1.33
N ALA A 103 17.90 9.41 0.50
CA ALA A 103 16.82 8.83 -0.28
C ALA A 103 15.83 8.08 0.63
N ALA A 104 14.53 8.24 0.37
CA ALA A 104 13.45 7.56 1.11
C ALA A 104 13.68 6.03 1.22
N ASP A 105 14.24 5.43 0.16
CA ASP A 105 14.68 4.03 0.09
C ASP A 105 15.46 3.55 1.32
N TYR A 106 16.31 4.41 1.88
CA TYR A 106 17.15 4.06 3.03
C TYR A 106 16.31 3.62 4.24
N PHE A 107 15.12 4.22 4.43
CA PHE A 107 14.20 3.91 5.53
C PHE A 107 13.15 2.88 5.12
N CYS A 108 12.54 3.06 3.96
CA CYS A 108 11.36 2.28 3.61
C CYS A 108 11.72 0.86 3.15
N LEU A 109 12.82 0.68 2.41
CA LEU A 109 13.12 -0.58 1.74
C LEU A 109 13.35 -1.76 2.72
N PRO A 110 14.12 -1.62 3.81
CA PRO A 110 14.31 -2.72 4.77
C PRO A 110 13.00 -3.17 5.43
N LEU A 111 12.12 -2.22 5.75
CA LEU A 111 10.84 -2.49 6.39
C LEU A 111 9.86 -3.16 5.43
N LEU A 112 9.77 -2.66 4.19
CA LEU A 112 8.96 -3.30 3.13
C LEU A 112 9.41 -4.74 2.88
N GLN A 113 10.72 -5.00 2.79
CA GLN A 113 11.24 -6.35 2.61
C GLN A 113 10.90 -7.27 3.77
N HIS A 114 10.90 -6.76 4.99
CA HIS A 114 10.51 -7.52 6.17
C HIS A 114 9.02 -7.87 6.15
N ALA A 115 8.15 -6.88 5.93
CA ALA A 115 6.70 -7.07 5.84
C ALA A 115 6.31 -8.05 4.73
N TYR A 116 6.90 -7.89 3.54
CA TYR A 116 6.67 -8.76 2.39
C TYR A 116 7.07 -10.20 2.68
N ARG A 117 8.24 -10.42 3.32
CA ARG A 117 8.70 -11.77 3.68
C ARG A 117 7.76 -12.47 4.64
N ILE A 118 7.25 -11.76 5.65
CA ILE A 118 6.27 -12.32 6.61
C ILE A 118 4.98 -12.69 5.88
N HIS A 119 4.47 -11.80 5.04
CA HIS A 119 3.25 -12.04 4.27
C HIS A 119 3.37 -13.28 3.37
N CYS A 120 4.47 -13.41 2.63
CA CYS A 120 4.71 -14.59 1.78
C CYS A 120 4.83 -15.90 2.59
N ALA A 121 5.42 -15.86 3.79
CA ALA A 121 5.56 -17.03 4.64
C ALA A 121 4.22 -17.51 5.25
N GLN A 122 3.23 -16.62 5.34
CA GLN A 122 1.91 -16.91 5.91
C GLN A 122 0.88 -17.34 4.87
N ARG A 123 1.17 -17.19 3.56
CA ARG A 123 0.28 -17.68 2.50
C ARG A 123 0.36 -19.20 2.40
N PRO A 124 -0.78 -19.92 2.42
CA PRO A 124 -0.77 -21.36 2.15
C PRO A 124 -0.21 -21.63 0.74
N PRO A 125 0.51 -22.74 0.53
CA PRO A 125 0.86 -23.17 -0.81
C PRO A 125 -0.44 -23.39 -1.59
N GLY A 126 -0.57 -22.70 -2.73
CA GLY A 126 -1.66 -22.88 -3.68
C GLY A 126 -1.59 -24.21 -4.42
#